data_AF-A4S1M0-F1
#
_entry.id   AF-A4S1M0-F1
#
_cell.length_a   1.000
_cell.length_b   1.000
_cell.length_c   1.000
_cell.angle_alpha   90.00
_cell.angle_beta   90.00
_cell.angle_gamma   90.00
#
_symmetry.space_group_name_H-M   'P 1'
#
loop_
_entity.id
_entity.type
_entity.pdbx_description
1 polymer ?
#
loop_
_entity_poly.entity_id
_entity_poly.type
_entity_poly.pdbx_seq_one_letter_code
_entity_poly.pdbx_strand_id
1 'polypeptide(L)'
;MPGEKKMLKKLHVAATRATRARRDGFDANDARREMERVVREGKSLTIVCSKRACVARGQGRVIRALAAALGTTFRPTRAGKRAAFVIERVDGTSDVPPVVSEELLKSLCAEPMTRDEYLMSDERRARLEKRAEASRRANKGKKKKDRGRRWNRKSDEEDTTRDIVEFTRATEDEATFDEDAARRAPSPLSGAFAAFEAHTRGIGSRLLTAMGFTRGSGLGRDNQGIAEAPRAESRAKRAGLGAE
;
A
#
# COMPACT_ATOMS: atom_id res chain seq x y z
N MET A 1 -7.50 -3.32 -2.85
CA MET A 1 -8.01 -4.33 -3.82
C MET A 1 -6.92 -5.35 -4.14
N PRO A 2 -7.25 -6.61 -4.51
CA PRO A 2 -6.26 -7.51 -5.11
C PRO A 2 -5.55 -6.79 -6.27
N GLY A 3 -4.21 -6.75 -6.23
CA GLY A 3 -3.40 -6.13 -7.30
C GLY A 3 -3.24 -4.61 -7.27
N GLU A 4 -4.01 -3.86 -6.47
CA GLU A 4 -3.92 -2.38 -6.45
C GLU A 4 -2.56 -1.87 -5.95
N LYS A 5 -2.01 -2.48 -4.90
CA LYS A 5 -0.63 -2.18 -4.45
C LYS A 5 0.40 -2.40 -5.56
N LYS A 6 0.21 -3.43 -6.39
CA LYS A 6 1.09 -3.70 -7.55
C LYS A 6 0.92 -2.61 -8.62
N MET A 7 -0.31 -2.16 -8.87
CA MET A 7 -0.60 -1.07 -9.82
C MET A 7 0.01 0.25 -9.38
N LEU A 8 -0.19 0.67 -8.13
CA LEU A 8 0.41 1.89 -7.57
C LEU A 8 1.94 1.86 -7.65
N LYS A 9 2.55 0.69 -7.38
CA LYS A 9 4.01 0.51 -7.54
C LYS A 9 4.44 0.67 -9.00
N LYS A 10 3.68 0.15 -9.97
CA LYS A 10 3.96 0.32 -11.40
C LYS A 10 3.90 1.79 -11.80
N LEU A 11 2.86 2.52 -11.42
CA LEU A 11 2.70 3.94 -11.71
C LEU A 11 3.83 4.77 -11.11
N HIS A 12 4.15 4.54 -9.83
CA HIS A 12 5.27 5.21 -9.17
C HIS A 12 6.61 4.97 -9.88
N VAL A 13 6.89 3.73 -10.29
CA VAL A 13 8.10 3.39 -11.05
C VAL A 13 8.09 4.05 -12.44
N ALA A 14 6.94 4.13 -13.10
CA ALA A 14 6.80 4.80 -14.41
C ALA A 14 7.06 6.30 -14.30
N ALA A 15 6.42 6.98 -13.35
CA ALA A 15 6.63 8.40 -13.06
C ALA A 15 8.10 8.69 -12.72
N THR A 16 8.71 7.86 -11.86
CA THR A 16 10.13 7.98 -11.53
C THR A 16 11.04 7.79 -12.74
N ARG A 17 10.67 6.95 -13.72
CA ARG A 17 11.44 6.78 -14.96
C ARG A 17 11.27 7.97 -15.90
N ALA A 18 10.07 8.55 -15.98
CA ALA A 18 9.80 9.74 -16.79
C ALA A 18 10.59 10.95 -16.28
N THR A 19 10.60 11.21 -14.97
CA THR A 19 11.40 12.30 -14.38
C THR A 19 12.90 12.11 -14.61
N ARG A 20 13.38 10.87 -14.50
CA ARG A 20 14.79 10.54 -14.81
C ARG A 20 15.11 10.72 -16.30
N ALA A 21 14.19 10.39 -17.20
CA ALA A 21 14.37 10.60 -18.64
C ALA A 21 14.52 12.09 -18.97
N ARG A 22 13.65 12.94 -18.41
CA ARG A 22 13.74 14.41 -18.54
C ARG A 22 15.05 14.97 -18.04
N ARG A 23 15.48 14.55 -16.85
CA ARG A 23 16.77 14.96 -16.28
C ARG A 23 17.95 14.53 -17.14
N ASP A 24 17.83 13.42 -17.86
CA ASP A 24 18.85 12.94 -18.78
C ASP A 24 18.67 13.50 -20.22
N GLY A 25 17.80 14.51 -20.41
CA GLY A 25 17.61 15.25 -21.65
C GLY A 25 16.66 14.63 -22.67
N PHE A 26 15.75 13.76 -22.24
CA PHE A 26 14.79 13.10 -23.14
C PHE A 26 13.35 13.39 -22.73
N ASP A 27 12.58 13.97 -23.66
CA ASP A 27 11.12 14.06 -23.61
C ASP A 27 10.52 13.29 -24.81
N ALA A 28 9.41 12.60 -24.58
CA ALA A 28 8.71 11.84 -25.61
C ALA A 28 8.05 12.75 -26.66
N ASN A 29 7.57 13.93 -26.27
CA ASN A 29 6.97 14.88 -27.20
C ASN A 29 8.02 15.52 -28.11
N ASP A 30 9.20 15.82 -27.57
CA ASP A 30 10.32 16.32 -28.36
C ASP A 30 10.80 15.26 -29.37
N ALA A 31 10.91 14.00 -28.92
CA ALA A 31 11.23 12.89 -29.81
C ALA A 31 10.21 12.74 -30.94
N ARG A 32 8.90 12.83 -30.64
CA ARG A 32 7.84 12.84 -31.64
C ARG A 32 8.02 13.97 -32.65
N ARG A 33 8.21 15.21 -32.19
CA ARG A 33 8.37 16.38 -33.08
C ARG A 33 9.55 16.23 -34.03
N GLU A 34 10.69 15.74 -33.53
CA GLU A 34 11.86 15.50 -34.38
C GLU A 34 11.65 14.31 -35.34
N MET A 35 10.95 13.25 -34.92
CA MET A 35 10.60 12.16 -35.84
C MET A 35 9.63 12.60 -36.93
N GLU A 36 8.65 13.47 -36.64
CA GLU A 36 7.81 14.07 -37.67
C GLU A 36 8.63 14.96 -38.62
N ARG A 37 9.66 15.65 -38.11
CA ARG A 37 10.60 16.40 -38.95
C ARG A 37 11.35 15.48 -39.91
N VAL A 38 11.78 14.28 -39.49
CA VAL A 38 12.38 13.27 -40.38
C VAL A 38 11.42 12.90 -41.51
N VAL A 39 10.14 12.69 -41.20
CA VAL A 39 9.14 12.37 -42.23
C VAL A 39 8.98 13.53 -43.22
N ARG A 40 8.92 14.78 -42.75
CA ARG A 40 8.76 15.96 -43.62
C ARG A 40 10.02 16.27 -44.45
N GLU A 41 11.18 16.38 -43.80
CA GLU A 41 12.44 16.86 -44.40
C GLU A 41 13.29 15.73 -45.00
N GLY A 42 13.05 14.46 -44.65
CA GLY A 42 13.80 13.30 -45.14
C GLY A 42 15.19 13.11 -44.52
N LYS A 43 15.65 14.01 -43.64
CA LYS A 43 16.96 13.90 -42.98
C LYS A 43 16.92 12.81 -41.91
N SER A 44 17.95 11.97 -41.84
CA SER A 44 18.05 10.95 -40.80
C SER A 44 18.26 11.57 -39.42
N LEU A 45 17.67 10.94 -38.39
CA LEU A 45 17.75 11.37 -37.00
C LEU A 45 18.38 10.27 -36.15
N THR A 46 19.34 10.64 -35.31
CA THR A 46 19.90 9.75 -34.28
C THR A 46 19.48 10.21 -32.89
N ILE A 47 18.67 9.40 -32.21
CA ILE A 47 18.22 9.68 -30.84
C ILE A 47 19.08 8.89 -29.84
N VAL A 48 19.83 9.59 -28.99
CA VAL A 48 20.66 8.96 -27.95
C VAL A 48 19.89 8.89 -26.63
N CYS A 49 19.72 7.68 -26.10
CA CYS A 49 18.98 7.43 -24.86
C CYS A 49 19.81 7.71 -23.61
N SER A 50 19.14 7.72 -22.45
CA SER A 50 19.73 7.89 -21.12
C SER A 50 20.91 6.94 -20.87
N LYS A 51 21.86 7.39 -20.04
CA LYS A 51 22.97 6.55 -19.54
C LYS A 51 22.48 5.38 -18.68
N ARG A 52 21.27 5.45 -18.12
CA ARG A 52 20.68 4.43 -17.24
C ARG A 52 19.92 3.40 -18.06
N ALA A 53 20.41 2.16 -18.07
CA ALA A 53 19.84 1.07 -18.88
C ALA A 53 18.32 0.86 -18.68
N CYS A 54 17.82 0.98 -17.44
CA CYS A 54 16.39 0.79 -17.16
C CYS A 54 15.50 1.93 -17.71
N VAL A 55 16.04 3.15 -17.81
CA VAL A 55 15.35 4.31 -18.40
C VAL A 55 15.45 4.24 -19.92
N ALA A 56 16.65 3.95 -20.46
CA ALA A 56 16.89 3.76 -21.89
C ALA A 56 15.99 2.68 -22.52
N ARG A 57 15.75 1.58 -21.80
CA ARG A 57 14.78 0.55 -22.23
C ARG A 57 13.36 1.09 -22.37
N GLY A 58 12.96 2.03 -21.52
CA GLY A 58 11.65 2.69 -21.62
C GLY A 58 11.59 3.64 -22.83
N GLN A 59 12.62 4.47 -22.99
CA GLN A 59 12.76 5.40 -24.13
C GLN A 59 12.72 4.64 -25.47
N GLY A 60 13.47 3.54 -25.59
CA GLY A 60 13.46 2.71 -26.80
C GLY A 60 12.10 2.08 -27.13
N ARG A 61 11.25 1.80 -26.13
CA ARG A 61 9.87 1.34 -26.38
C ARG A 61 9.01 2.45 -26.98
N VAL A 62 9.12 3.66 -26.45
CA VAL A 62 8.40 4.84 -26.96
C VAL A 62 8.86 5.15 -28.38
N ILE A 63 10.17 5.24 -28.62
CA ILE A 63 10.74 5.51 -29.95
C ILE A 63 10.30 4.45 -30.97
N ARG A 64 10.32 3.16 -30.60
CA ARG A 64 9.85 2.09 -31.48
C ARG A 64 8.37 2.23 -31.80
N ALA A 65 7.54 2.56 -30.81
CA ALA A 65 6.10 2.75 -31.03
C ALA A 65 5.82 3.96 -31.93
N LEU A 66 6.55 5.07 -31.73
CA LEU A 66 6.48 6.24 -32.61
C LEU A 66 6.94 5.91 -34.03
N ALA A 67 8.01 5.13 -34.19
CA ALA A 67 8.52 4.75 -35.50
C ALA A 67 7.50 3.90 -36.27
N ALA A 68 6.87 2.94 -35.58
CA ALA A 68 5.79 2.13 -36.12
C ALA A 68 4.56 2.98 -36.50
N ALA A 69 4.20 3.97 -35.68
CA ALA A 69 3.07 4.85 -35.94
C ALA A 69 3.30 5.82 -37.11
N LEU A 70 4.56 6.27 -37.31
CA LEU A 70 4.96 7.19 -38.38
C LEU A 70 5.45 6.47 -39.65
N GLY A 71 5.50 5.13 -39.66
CA GLY A 71 6.00 4.36 -40.80
C GLY A 71 7.49 4.57 -41.13
N THR A 72 8.29 5.00 -40.16
CA THR A 72 9.74 5.28 -40.32
C THR A 72 10.60 4.05 -40.02
N THR A 73 11.82 4.02 -40.54
CA THR A 73 12.76 2.95 -40.17
C THR A 73 13.17 3.09 -38.71
N PHE A 74 13.41 1.94 -38.07
CA PHE A 74 13.92 1.89 -36.71
C PHE A 74 15.16 1.00 -36.69
N ARG A 75 16.33 1.60 -36.51
CA ARG A 75 17.59 0.85 -36.37
C ARG A 75 18.23 1.08 -35.01
N PRO A 76 18.38 0.03 -34.18
CA PRO A 76 19.14 0.15 -32.93
C PRO A 76 20.63 0.31 -33.24
N THR A 77 21.26 1.29 -32.60
CA THR A 77 22.69 1.56 -32.67
C THR A 77 23.24 1.85 -31.27
N ARG A 78 24.52 2.23 -31.19
CA ARG A 78 25.18 2.67 -29.96
C ARG A 78 25.90 3.99 -30.17
N ALA A 79 25.73 4.90 -29.22
CA ALA A 79 26.53 6.11 -29.10
C ALA A 79 27.47 5.91 -27.90
N GLY A 80 28.65 5.35 -28.15
CA GLY A 80 29.57 4.89 -27.11
C GLY A 80 28.91 3.82 -26.21
N LYS A 81 28.81 4.11 -24.90
CA LYS A 81 28.18 3.20 -23.92
C LYS A 81 26.65 3.34 -23.83
N ARG A 82 26.05 4.26 -24.58
CA ARG A 82 24.61 4.57 -24.53
C ARG A 82 23.88 3.90 -25.68
N ALA A 83 22.65 3.43 -25.41
CA ALA A 83 21.75 3.02 -26.47
C ALA A 83 21.38 4.23 -27.32
N ALA A 84 21.35 4.05 -28.64
CA ALA A 84 20.91 5.08 -29.57
C ALA A 84 20.07 4.42 -30.68
N PHE A 85 19.25 5.21 -31.35
CA PHE A 85 18.36 4.73 -32.40
C PHE A 85 18.47 5.66 -33.61
N VAL A 86 18.71 5.08 -34.77
CA VAL A 86 18.69 5.80 -36.06
C VAL A 86 17.30 5.62 -36.66
N ILE A 87 16.74 6.74 -37.11
CA ILE A 87 15.40 6.86 -37.65
C ILE A 87 15.54 7.52 -39.01
N GLU A 88 15.03 6.86 -40.04
CA GLU A 88 15.10 7.34 -41.42
C GLU A 88 13.71 7.28 -42.04
N ARG A 89 13.49 8.17 -42.99
CA ARG A 89 12.29 8.16 -43.82
C ARG A 89 12.36 6.99 -44.79
N VAL A 90 11.23 6.32 -44.95
CA VAL A 90 10.96 5.36 -46.03
C VAL A 90 9.95 5.99 -46.97
N ASP A 91 10.35 6.22 -48.21
CA ASP A 91 9.47 6.83 -49.20
C ASP A 91 8.27 5.94 -49.52
N GLY A 92 7.09 6.56 -49.59
CA GLY A 92 5.82 5.87 -49.85
C GLY A 92 5.16 5.21 -48.65
N THR A 93 5.85 5.03 -47.52
CA THR A 93 5.25 4.48 -46.28
C THR A 93 5.31 5.42 -45.09
N SER A 94 6.28 6.32 -45.06
CA SER A 94 6.37 7.33 -44.00
C SER A 94 5.37 8.43 -44.28
N ASP A 95 4.39 8.58 -43.41
CA ASP A 95 3.42 9.65 -43.48
C ASP A 95 3.17 10.21 -42.09
N VAL A 96 2.86 11.51 -41.99
CA VAL A 96 2.39 12.11 -40.74
C VAL A 96 0.89 11.91 -40.72
N PRO A 97 0.39 10.92 -39.96
CA PRO A 97 -0.93 10.40 -40.22
C PRO A 97 -2.01 11.38 -39.70
N PRO A 98 -3.15 11.54 -40.40
CA PRO A 98 -4.17 12.55 -40.10
C PRO A 98 -4.90 12.29 -38.77
N VAL A 99 -5.23 13.36 -38.05
CA VAL A 99 -5.99 13.55 -36.78
C VAL A 99 -6.27 12.30 -35.90
N VAL A 100 -6.87 11.23 -36.42
CA VAL A 100 -7.18 9.97 -35.70
C VAL A 100 -5.91 9.29 -35.15
N SER A 101 -4.84 9.28 -35.93
CA SER A 101 -3.53 8.77 -35.50
C SER A 101 -2.76 9.76 -34.64
N GLU A 102 -3.13 11.05 -34.62
CA GLU A 102 -2.54 11.98 -33.67
C GLU A 102 -2.93 11.64 -32.24
N GLU A 103 -4.14 11.13 -32.00
CA GLU A 103 -4.57 10.68 -30.67
C GLU A 103 -3.70 9.51 -30.17
N LEU A 104 -3.37 8.58 -31.07
CA LEU A 104 -2.43 7.49 -30.77
C LEU A 104 -1.06 8.08 -30.41
N LEU A 105 -0.51 8.99 -31.22
CA LEU A 105 0.78 9.64 -30.94
C LEU A 105 0.77 10.43 -29.63
N LYS A 106 -0.33 11.14 -29.32
CA LYS A 106 -0.54 11.84 -28.05
C LYS A 106 -0.56 10.85 -26.88
N SER A 107 -1.21 9.68 -27.04
CA SER A 107 -1.26 8.64 -26.01
C SER A 107 0.11 8.01 -25.74
N LEU A 108 0.95 7.85 -26.78
CA LEU A 108 2.30 7.28 -26.66
C LEU A 108 3.28 8.22 -25.98
N CYS A 109 3.09 9.53 -26.15
CA CYS A 109 3.90 10.57 -25.53
C CYS A 109 3.34 11.06 -24.19
N ALA A 110 2.16 10.59 -23.78
CA ALA A 110 1.51 11.01 -22.55
C ALA A 110 2.36 10.66 -21.32
N GLU A 111 2.42 11.59 -20.37
CA GLU A 111 3.06 11.32 -19.10
C GLU A 111 2.31 10.21 -18.35
N PRO A 112 3.04 9.27 -17.72
CA PRO A 112 2.39 8.25 -16.93
C PRO A 112 1.67 8.90 -15.74
N MET A 113 0.38 8.59 -15.60
CA MET A 113 -0.44 9.04 -14.48
C MET A 113 0.27 8.84 -13.14
N THR A 114 0.23 9.87 -12.28
CA THR A 114 0.86 9.78 -10.97
C THR A 114 0.08 8.88 -10.03
N ARG A 115 0.72 8.49 -8.92
CA ARG A 115 0.08 7.68 -7.88
C ARG A 115 -1.17 8.37 -7.33
N ASP A 116 -1.07 9.66 -7.09
CA ASP A 116 -2.11 10.43 -6.42
C ASP A 116 -3.26 10.74 -7.36
N GLU A 117 -2.96 11.05 -8.63
CA GLU A 117 -3.96 11.12 -9.70
C GLU A 117 -4.75 9.81 -9.83
N TYR A 118 -4.08 8.66 -9.83
CA TYR A 118 -4.78 7.38 -9.92
C TYR A 118 -5.68 7.11 -8.71
N LEU A 119 -5.26 7.50 -7.51
CA LEU A 119 -6.09 7.33 -6.31
C LEU A 119 -7.39 8.14 -6.37
N MET A 120 -7.35 9.29 -7.04
CA MET A 120 -8.48 10.19 -7.26
C MET A 120 -9.27 9.90 -8.55
N SER A 121 -8.73 9.07 -9.45
CA SER A 121 -9.33 8.78 -10.75
C SER A 121 -10.74 8.17 -10.64
N ASP A 122 -11.63 8.59 -11.54
CA ASP A 122 -12.97 8.03 -11.65
C ASP A 122 -12.93 6.57 -12.11
N GLU A 123 -11.90 6.17 -12.87
CA GLU A 123 -11.65 4.76 -13.21
C GLU A 123 -11.49 3.89 -11.96
N ARG A 124 -10.73 4.36 -10.97
CA ARG A 124 -10.55 3.63 -9.71
C ARG A 124 -11.84 3.61 -8.90
N ARG A 125 -12.57 4.73 -8.84
CA ARG A 125 -13.87 4.81 -8.16
C ARG A 125 -14.88 3.84 -8.78
N ALA A 126 -15.01 3.82 -10.11
CA ALA A 126 -15.86 2.89 -10.84
C ALA A 126 -15.46 1.42 -10.59
N ARG A 127 -14.16 1.10 -10.45
CA ARG A 127 -13.72 -0.26 -10.08
C ARG A 127 -14.09 -0.64 -8.66
N LEU A 128 -14.01 0.30 -7.72
CA LEU A 128 -14.43 0.09 -6.33
C LEU A 128 -15.94 -0.13 -6.27
N GLU A 129 -16.70 0.68 -6.99
CA GLU A 129 -18.15 0.57 -7.11
C GLU A 129 -18.57 -0.77 -7.71
N LYS A 130 -18.01 -1.18 -8.86
CA LYS A 130 -18.26 -2.50 -9.47
C LYS A 130 -18.01 -3.66 -8.48
N ARG A 131 -16.97 -3.55 -7.65
CA ARG A 131 -16.69 -4.58 -6.62
C ARG A 131 -17.68 -4.51 -5.46
N ALA A 132 -18.06 -3.30 -5.03
CA ALA A 132 -19.08 -3.11 -4.00
C ALA A 132 -20.42 -3.69 -4.48
N GLU A 133 -20.81 -3.44 -5.73
CA GLU A 133 -21.98 -4.03 -6.37
C GLU A 133 -21.89 -5.55 -6.46
N ALA A 134 -20.74 -6.11 -6.88
CA ALA A 134 -20.53 -7.55 -6.91
C ALA A 134 -20.68 -8.18 -5.51
N SER A 135 -20.14 -7.52 -4.48
CA SER A 135 -20.30 -7.92 -3.07
C SER A 135 -21.76 -7.85 -2.63
N ARG A 136 -22.47 -6.75 -2.94
CA ARG A 136 -23.91 -6.57 -2.66
C ARG A 136 -24.74 -7.66 -3.33
N ARG A 137 -24.49 -7.95 -4.61
CA ARG A 137 -25.15 -9.03 -5.37
C ARG A 137 -24.89 -10.40 -4.75
N ALA A 138 -23.64 -10.69 -4.35
CA ALA A 138 -23.27 -11.96 -3.72
C ALA A 138 -23.88 -12.17 -2.31
N ASN A 139 -24.26 -11.08 -1.63
CA ASN A 139 -24.93 -11.11 -0.32
C ASN A 139 -26.46 -11.03 -0.43
N LYS A 140 -27.01 -10.56 -1.55
CA LYS A 140 -28.46 -10.47 -1.78
C LYS A 140 -29.04 -11.89 -1.82
N GLY A 141 -29.91 -12.21 -0.86
CA GLY A 141 -30.56 -13.53 -0.74
C GLY A 141 -29.85 -14.52 0.18
N LYS A 142 -28.66 -14.23 0.71
CA LYS A 142 -28.09 -15.03 1.80
C LYS A 142 -28.79 -14.64 3.10
N LYS A 143 -29.63 -15.53 3.64
CA LYS A 143 -30.09 -15.44 5.04
C LYS A 143 -28.84 -15.21 5.89
N LYS A 144 -28.86 -14.22 6.80
CA LYS A 144 -27.78 -13.96 7.76
C LYS A 144 -27.63 -15.24 8.57
N LYS A 145 -26.77 -16.16 8.11
CA LYS A 145 -26.50 -17.40 8.80
C LYS A 145 -25.83 -16.95 10.08
N ASP A 146 -26.53 -17.12 11.19
CA ASP A 146 -26.00 -16.82 12.49
C ASP A 146 -24.72 -17.65 12.59
N ARG A 147 -23.57 -16.98 12.49
CA ARG A 147 -22.28 -17.67 12.55
C ARG A 147 -22.03 -17.88 14.03
N GLY A 148 -22.85 -18.74 14.62
CA GLY A 148 -22.58 -19.36 15.91
C GLY A 148 -21.11 -19.74 15.91
N ARG A 149 -20.42 -19.25 16.93
CA ARG A 149 -18.96 -19.26 17.07
C ARG A 149 -18.41 -20.59 16.55
N ARG A 150 -17.65 -20.52 15.46
CA ARG A 150 -16.96 -21.64 14.81
C ARG A 150 -15.78 -22.09 15.70
N TRP A 151 -16.09 -22.60 16.87
CA TRP A 151 -15.20 -23.41 17.69
C TRP A 151 -16.00 -24.66 18.04
N ASN A 152 -15.61 -25.76 17.42
CA ASN A 152 -16.21 -27.07 17.59
C ASN A 152 -15.94 -27.51 19.03
N ARG A 153 -16.90 -27.31 19.93
CA ARG A 153 -16.87 -27.91 21.26
C ARG A 153 -17.55 -29.26 21.12
N LYS A 154 -16.77 -30.33 21.16
CA LYS A 154 -17.28 -31.67 21.42
C LYS A 154 -18.06 -31.57 22.74
N SER A 155 -19.36 -31.88 22.68
CA SER A 155 -20.23 -31.91 23.85
C SER A 155 -19.82 -33.09 24.71
N ASP A 156 -19.07 -32.81 25.77
CA ASP A 156 -19.16 -33.59 26.99
C ASP A 156 -19.85 -32.69 28.01
N GLU A 157 -20.98 -33.19 28.49
CA GLU A 157 -21.77 -32.63 29.59
C GLU A 157 -20.87 -32.47 30.81
N GLU A 158 -20.79 -31.26 31.34
CA GLU A 158 -20.90 -30.95 32.77
C GLU A 158 -20.64 -29.45 33.02
N ASP A 159 -21.54 -28.90 33.82
CA ASP A 159 -21.55 -27.67 34.60
C ASP A 159 -20.41 -26.66 34.46
N THR A 160 -20.77 -25.43 34.06
CA THR A 160 -20.70 -24.23 34.93
C THR A 160 -21.06 -22.99 34.11
N THR A 161 -21.90 -22.16 34.70
CA THR A 161 -22.24 -20.78 34.33
C THR A 161 -21.05 -20.04 33.70
N ARG A 162 -21.11 -19.81 32.39
CA ARG A 162 -20.15 -18.95 31.68
C ARG A 162 -20.79 -17.60 31.46
N ASP A 163 -20.33 -16.61 32.22
CA ASP A 163 -20.65 -15.20 31.95
C ASP A 163 -20.08 -14.82 30.58
N ILE A 164 -20.96 -14.64 29.61
CA ILE A 164 -20.62 -14.21 28.26
C ILE A 164 -20.39 -12.69 28.31
N VAL A 165 -19.12 -12.26 28.25
CA VAL A 165 -18.80 -10.83 28.09
C VAL A 165 -18.94 -10.46 26.62
N GLU A 166 -20.03 -9.76 26.29
CA GLU A 166 -20.30 -9.22 24.96
C GLU A 166 -19.56 -7.88 24.79
N PHE A 167 -18.51 -7.84 23.97
CA PHE A 167 -17.85 -6.59 23.59
C PHE A 167 -18.68 -5.86 22.53
N THR A 168 -19.70 -5.13 22.96
CA THR A 168 -20.37 -4.14 22.11
C THR A 168 -19.39 -3.02 21.76
N ARG A 169 -19.23 -2.72 20.46
CA ARG A 169 -18.61 -1.45 20.05
C ARG A 169 -19.51 -0.33 20.56
N ALA A 170 -19.08 0.36 21.61
CA ALA A 170 -19.72 1.59 22.05
C ALA A 170 -19.73 2.56 20.87
N THR A 171 -20.91 2.86 20.36
CA THR A 171 -21.20 4.13 19.71
C THR A 171 -20.95 5.23 20.74
N GLU A 172 -20.33 6.31 20.30
CA GLU A 172 -19.68 7.34 21.15
C GLU A 172 -20.64 8.23 21.95
N ASP A 173 -21.89 7.83 22.14
CA ASP A 173 -22.89 8.65 22.80
C ASP A 173 -23.22 8.07 24.19
N GLU A 174 -23.04 8.91 25.20
CA GLU A 174 -23.38 8.74 26.63
C GLU A 174 -22.45 7.85 27.48
N ALA A 175 -21.24 8.35 27.74
CA ALA A 175 -20.51 8.01 28.96
C ALA A 175 -20.41 9.27 29.83
N THR A 176 -21.40 9.46 30.71
CA THR A 176 -21.28 10.40 31.83
C THR A 176 -20.10 9.97 32.70
N PHE A 177 -19.06 10.79 32.75
CA PHE A 177 -17.92 10.63 33.63
C PHE A 177 -18.39 10.83 35.08
N ASP A 178 -18.53 9.74 35.83
CA ASP A 178 -18.73 9.80 37.28
C ASP A 178 -17.36 9.90 37.97
N GLU A 179 -16.94 11.14 38.18
CA GLU A 179 -15.64 11.52 38.78
C GLU A 179 -15.54 11.13 40.27
N ASP A 180 -16.67 10.83 40.92
CA ASP A 180 -16.77 10.50 42.34
C ASP A 180 -16.44 9.03 42.69
N ALA A 181 -16.58 8.10 41.74
CA ALA A 181 -16.23 6.69 41.96
C ALA A 181 -14.71 6.49 42.20
N ALA A 182 -13.88 7.39 41.66
CA ALA A 182 -12.43 7.37 41.87
C ALA A 182 -11.99 7.85 43.26
N ARG A 183 -12.85 8.59 43.99
CA ARG A 183 -12.50 9.21 45.29
C ARG A 183 -12.82 8.37 46.52
N ARG A 184 -13.56 7.25 46.38
CA ARG A 184 -14.14 6.51 47.53
C ARG A 184 -13.38 5.25 47.99
N ALA A 185 -12.12 5.06 47.61
CA ALA A 185 -11.31 3.93 48.10
C ALA A 185 -10.23 4.38 49.11
N PRO A 186 -10.25 3.89 50.37
CA PRO A 186 -9.13 4.09 51.29
C PRO A 186 -7.91 3.20 50.92
N SER A 187 -6.73 3.72 51.26
CA SER A 187 -5.33 3.37 50.93
C SER A 187 -4.77 2.06 51.56
N PRO A 188 -3.48 1.64 51.36
CA PRO A 188 -2.43 2.06 50.44
C PRO A 188 -1.79 0.87 49.66
N LEU A 189 -1.79 0.93 48.33
CA LEU A 189 -0.65 0.48 47.52
C LEU A 189 -0.28 1.70 46.69
N SER A 190 1.01 2.00 46.63
CA SER A 190 1.62 3.26 46.16
C SER A 190 0.79 4.05 45.13
N GLY A 191 0.78 5.38 45.24
CA GLY A 191 0.00 6.30 44.39
C GLY A 191 0.28 6.25 42.87
N ALA A 192 0.93 5.20 42.38
CA ALA A 192 1.17 4.89 40.97
C ALA A 192 0.39 3.66 40.46
N PHE A 193 -0.36 2.94 41.30
CA PHE A 193 -1.21 1.84 40.82
C PHE A 193 -2.23 2.38 39.81
N ALA A 194 -2.29 1.77 38.61
CA ALA A 194 -3.06 2.23 37.45
C ALA A 194 -2.56 3.51 36.75
N ALA A 195 -1.35 4.03 37.03
CA ALA A 195 -0.78 5.17 36.29
C ALA A 195 -0.67 4.93 34.76
N PHE A 196 -0.57 3.67 34.32
CA PHE A 196 -0.60 3.30 32.90
C PHE A 196 -1.96 3.56 32.24
N GLU A 197 -3.04 3.72 33.00
CA GLU A 197 -4.39 3.96 32.46
C GLU A 197 -4.53 5.34 31.82
N ALA A 198 -3.75 6.32 32.28
CA ALA A 198 -3.61 7.63 31.64
C ALA A 198 -3.22 7.50 30.15
N HIS A 199 -2.47 6.45 29.80
CA HIS A 199 -2.00 6.20 28.44
C HIS A 199 -2.77 5.11 27.70
N THR A 200 -3.58 4.30 28.41
CA THR A 200 -4.30 3.17 27.82
C THR A 200 -5.82 3.37 27.76
N ARG A 201 -6.35 4.53 28.20
CA ARG A 201 -7.76 4.92 28.08
C ARG A 201 -8.73 3.81 28.56
N GLY A 202 -8.40 3.18 29.69
CA GLY A 202 -9.20 2.11 30.30
C GLY A 202 -9.15 0.74 29.60
N ILE A 203 -8.35 0.58 28.54
CA ILE A 203 -8.14 -0.75 27.92
C ILE A 203 -7.35 -1.66 28.86
N GLY A 204 -6.34 -1.12 29.56
CA GLY A 204 -5.49 -1.90 30.45
C GLY A 204 -6.24 -2.45 31.66
N SER A 205 -7.08 -1.65 32.33
CA SER A 205 -7.95 -2.11 33.43
C SER A 205 -8.89 -3.23 32.98
N ARG A 206 -9.55 -3.04 31.83
CA ARG A 206 -10.44 -4.06 31.25
C ARG A 206 -9.73 -5.37 30.97
N LEU A 207 -8.49 -5.30 30.46
CA LEU A 207 -7.69 -6.49 30.18
C LEU A 207 -7.26 -7.18 31.47
N LEU A 208 -6.85 -6.42 32.49
CA LEU A 208 -6.51 -6.97 33.80
C LEU A 208 -7.70 -7.72 34.41
N THR A 209 -8.88 -7.12 34.43
CA THR A 209 -10.10 -7.77 34.96
C THR A 209 -10.46 -9.03 34.16
N ALA A 210 -10.35 -9.00 32.83
CA ALA A 210 -10.61 -10.17 31.98
C ALA A 210 -9.62 -11.32 32.25
N MET A 211 -8.41 -11.01 32.71
CA MET A 211 -7.40 -11.99 33.11
C MET A 211 -7.51 -12.40 34.59
N GLY A 212 -8.58 -11.99 35.27
CA GLY A 212 -8.88 -12.35 36.66
C GLY A 212 -8.23 -11.47 37.72
N PHE A 213 -7.68 -10.31 37.34
CA PHE A 213 -7.14 -9.35 38.30
C PHE A 213 -8.27 -8.75 39.15
N THR A 214 -8.17 -8.90 40.47
CA THR A 214 -9.00 -8.14 41.42
C THR A 214 -8.11 -7.28 42.30
N ARG A 215 -8.54 -6.04 42.58
CA ARG A 215 -7.74 -5.09 43.34
C ARG A 215 -7.50 -5.64 44.76
N GLY A 216 -6.24 -5.90 45.10
CA GLY A 216 -5.86 -6.51 46.38
C GLY A 216 -5.62 -8.02 46.34
N SER A 217 -5.81 -8.67 45.19
CA SER A 217 -5.42 -10.07 44.96
C SER A 217 -4.34 -10.17 43.87
N GLY A 218 -3.62 -11.29 43.86
CA GLY A 218 -2.63 -11.59 42.83
C GLY A 218 -3.27 -12.14 41.56
N LEU A 219 -2.61 -11.96 40.42
CA LEU A 219 -3.04 -12.56 39.15
C LEU A 219 -2.74 -14.08 39.12
N GLY A 220 -3.54 -14.88 38.40
CA GLY A 220 -3.31 -16.32 38.19
C GLY A 220 -4.16 -17.24 39.08
N ARG A 221 -4.15 -18.55 38.79
CA ARG A 221 -5.05 -19.57 39.38
C ARG A 221 -5.04 -19.58 40.92
N ASP A 222 -3.86 -19.38 41.52
CA ASP A 222 -3.67 -19.40 42.98
C ASP A 222 -3.21 -18.04 43.53
N ASN A 223 -3.50 -16.94 42.84
CA ASN A 223 -3.07 -15.58 43.21
C ASN A 223 -1.54 -15.39 43.34
N GLN A 224 -0.74 -16.18 42.62
CA GLN A 224 0.74 -16.14 42.67
C GLN A 224 1.36 -14.97 41.89
N GLY A 225 0.56 -14.05 41.37
CA GLY A 225 1.04 -12.91 40.58
C GLY A 225 1.94 -12.01 41.42
N ILE A 226 3.17 -11.77 40.93
CA ILE A 226 4.15 -10.90 41.56
C ILE A 226 3.78 -9.44 41.23
N ALA A 227 3.56 -8.61 42.25
CA ALA A 227 3.25 -7.19 42.09
C ALA A 227 4.49 -6.35 41.70
N GLU A 228 5.68 -6.82 42.09
CA GLU A 228 6.95 -6.20 41.75
C GLU A 228 7.39 -6.62 40.34
N ALA A 229 7.90 -5.67 39.56
CA ALA A 229 8.45 -5.98 38.25
C ALA A 229 9.66 -6.92 38.40
N PRO A 230 9.77 -8.00 37.60
CA PRO A 230 10.94 -8.87 37.66
C PRO A 230 12.20 -8.06 37.35
N ARG A 231 13.18 -8.15 38.24
CA ARG A 231 14.46 -7.45 38.09
C ARG A 231 15.26 -8.11 36.96
N ALA A 232 15.63 -7.33 35.96
CA ALA A 232 16.51 -7.80 34.90
C ALA A 232 17.97 -7.68 35.35
N GLU A 233 18.68 -8.80 35.42
CA GLU A 233 20.13 -8.81 35.60
C GLU A 233 20.81 -9.00 34.25
N SER A 234 21.67 -8.05 33.88
CA SER A 234 22.41 -8.11 32.63
C SER A 234 23.57 -9.08 32.78
N ARG A 235 23.59 -10.11 31.95
CA ARG A 235 24.69 -11.06 31.92
C ARG A 235 25.95 -10.47 31.30
N ALA A 236 27.12 -10.91 31.78
CA ALA A 236 28.39 -10.65 31.11
C ALA A 236 28.35 -11.10 29.64
N LYS A 237 28.97 -10.29 28.77
CA LYS A 237 29.00 -10.52 27.33
C LYS A 237 29.68 -11.87 27.03
N ARG A 238 29.03 -12.73 26.23
CA ARG A 238 29.49 -14.08 25.81
C ARG A 238 29.43 -15.20 26.87
N ALA A 239 28.78 -15.01 28.01
CA ALA A 239 28.54 -16.12 28.92
C ALA A 239 27.40 -17.02 28.40
N GLY A 240 27.60 -18.36 28.37
CA GLY A 240 26.65 -19.36 27.87
C GLY A 240 25.74 -19.89 28.99
N LEU A 241 24.44 -20.13 28.74
CA LEU A 241 23.43 -20.45 29.77
C LEU A 241 23.95 -21.55 30.73
N GLY A 242 24.09 -21.24 32.03
CA GLY A 242 24.63 -22.15 33.05
C GLY A 242 26.00 -21.79 33.65
N ALA A 243 26.70 -20.77 33.13
CA ALA A 243 27.82 -20.18 33.86
C ALA A 243 27.28 -19.27 34.97
N GLU A 244 27.31 -19.76 36.21
CA GLU A 244 27.29 -18.93 37.43
C GLU A 244 28.62 -18.18 37.59
#